data_AF-A0AAQ1BUA8-F1
#
_entry.id   AF-A0AAQ1BUA8-F1
#
_cell.length_a   1.000
_cell.length_b   1.000
_cell.length_c   1.000
_cell.angle_alpha   90.00
_cell.angle_beta   90.00
_cell.angle_gamma   90.00
#
_symmetry.space_group_name_H-M   'P 1'
#
loop_
_entity.id
_entity.type
_entity.pdbx_description
1 polymer ?
#
loop_
_entity_poly.entity_id
_entity_poly.type
_entity_poly.pdbx_seq_one_letter_code
_entity_poly.pdbx_strand_id
1 'polypeptide(L)'
;MSEHSLRRDVGPFALMLTGLGSIIGSGWLFGAWRAAGLAGPGAIWAWVLGAAIITTIALSYAELGAMFPESGGMVRYSHYSHGSLVGFIAGWANWIAIVSVIPVEAEASVQYMASWPWAWAQGLYVQAPGGAGELSVPGLLISAVLVLVYFFLNFWSVKLFARSNTLITVFKLVVPAATGVALIASGFHSENFSVGIHGDSHVLDLAAVLTAVATAG
;
A
#
# COMPACT_ATOMS: atom_id res chain seq x y z
N MET A 1 14.09 32.95 -15.17
CA MET A 1 13.78 31.61 -15.70
C MET A 1 12.26 31.55 -15.85
N SER A 2 11.75 31.25 -17.03
CA SER A 2 10.31 31.24 -17.30
C SER A 2 9.65 30.09 -16.55
N GLU A 3 9.04 30.38 -15.41
CA GLU A 3 8.12 29.47 -14.72
C GLU A 3 6.90 29.26 -15.62
N HIS A 4 6.87 28.14 -16.36
CA HIS A 4 5.60 27.67 -16.92
C HIS A 4 4.69 27.34 -15.73
N SER A 5 3.82 28.28 -15.35
CA SER A 5 2.86 28.05 -14.28
C SER A 5 2.00 26.83 -14.65
N LEU A 6 2.03 25.79 -13.82
CA LEU A 6 1.17 24.63 -13.98
C LEU A 6 -0.29 25.10 -13.99
N ARG A 7 -1.06 24.65 -14.97
CA ARG A 7 -2.50 24.96 -15.02
C ARG A 7 -3.19 24.32 -13.82
N ARG A 8 -3.87 25.13 -13.01
CA ARG A 8 -4.62 24.67 -11.83
C ARG A 8 -6.00 24.15 -12.23
N ASP A 9 -6.02 23.16 -13.09
CA ASP A 9 -7.26 22.63 -13.69
C ASP A 9 -7.86 21.46 -12.88
N VAL A 10 -7.19 21.00 -11.82
CA VAL A 10 -7.61 19.85 -11.01
C VAL A 10 -8.36 20.32 -9.76
N GLY A 11 -9.66 19.99 -9.69
CA GLY A 11 -10.51 20.32 -8.54
C GLY A 11 -10.23 19.47 -7.30
N PRO A 12 -10.72 19.89 -6.12
CA PRO A 12 -10.45 19.22 -4.84
C PRO A 12 -10.89 17.75 -4.79
N PHE A 13 -12.00 17.40 -5.44
CA PHE A 13 -12.46 16.01 -5.53
C PHE A 13 -11.49 15.13 -6.35
N ALA A 14 -10.99 15.64 -7.48
CA ALA A 14 -10.02 14.93 -8.29
C ALA A 14 -8.66 14.81 -7.57
N LEU A 15 -8.26 15.82 -6.80
CA LEU A 15 -7.07 15.75 -5.93
C LEU A 15 -7.24 14.71 -4.82
N MET A 16 -8.40 14.67 -4.15
CA MET A 16 -8.72 13.65 -3.14
C MET A 16 -8.66 12.24 -3.73
N LEU A 17 -9.30 12.01 -4.88
CA LEU A 17 -9.24 10.71 -5.56
C LEU A 17 -7.82 10.35 -6.04
N THR A 18 -7.01 11.35 -6.37
CA THR A 18 -5.59 11.10 -6.70
C THR A 18 -4.82 10.63 -5.46
N GLY A 19 -5.05 11.26 -4.31
CA GLY A 19 -4.50 10.80 -3.03
C GLY A 19 -4.96 9.38 -2.69
N LEU A 20 -6.27 9.11 -2.72
CA LEU A 20 -6.81 7.78 -2.43
C LEU A 20 -6.27 6.70 -3.38
N GLY A 21 -6.19 7.00 -4.68
CA GLY A 21 -5.67 6.07 -5.69
C GLY A 21 -4.18 5.75 -5.52
N SER A 22 -3.43 6.65 -4.88
CA SER A 22 -2.01 6.46 -4.56
C SER A 22 -1.77 5.60 -3.31
N ILE A 23 -2.75 5.51 -2.39
CA ILE A 23 -2.66 4.70 -1.16
C ILE A 23 -3.02 3.24 -1.46
N ILE A 24 -4.00 3.00 -2.34
CA ILE A 24 -4.51 1.66 -2.63
C ILE A 24 -3.59 0.95 -3.64
N GLY A 25 -2.70 0.12 -3.11
CA GLY A 25 -1.85 -0.82 -3.84
C GLY A 25 -2.17 -2.28 -3.47
N SER A 26 -1.17 -3.13 -3.53
CA SER A 26 -1.26 -4.56 -3.18
C SER A 26 -1.54 -4.85 -1.67
N GLY A 27 -1.30 -3.87 -0.81
CA GLY A 27 -1.42 -4.01 0.65
C GLY A 27 -2.81 -4.39 1.18
N TRP A 28 -3.90 -4.14 0.43
CA TRP A 28 -5.25 -4.46 0.93
C TRP A 28 -5.49 -5.96 1.15
N LEU A 29 -4.87 -6.83 0.32
CA LEU A 29 -4.90 -8.29 0.50
C LEU A 29 -3.67 -8.78 1.26
N PHE A 30 -2.46 -8.38 0.84
CA PHE A 30 -1.24 -8.90 1.49
C PHE A 30 -1.10 -8.41 2.91
N GLY A 31 -1.50 -7.18 3.20
CA GLY A 31 -1.45 -6.65 4.54
C GLY A 31 -2.48 -7.27 5.47
N ALA A 32 -3.72 -7.44 4.99
CA ALA A 32 -4.74 -8.17 5.73
C ALA A 32 -4.30 -9.62 6.01
N TRP A 33 -3.75 -10.31 5.00
CA TRP A 33 -3.21 -11.67 5.13
C TRP A 33 -2.05 -11.74 6.13
N ARG A 34 -1.07 -10.82 6.04
CA ARG A 34 0.10 -10.81 6.92
C ARG A 34 -0.26 -10.46 8.35
N ALA A 35 -1.14 -9.48 8.55
CA ALA A 35 -1.62 -9.09 9.88
C ALA A 35 -2.35 -10.25 10.55
N ALA A 36 -3.24 -10.94 9.82
CA ALA A 36 -3.94 -12.11 10.31
C ALA A 36 -2.97 -13.28 10.60
N GLY A 37 -1.95 -13.47 9.76
CA GLY A 37 -0.92 -14.49 9.98
C GLY A 37 0.01 -14.21 11.17
N LEU A 38 0.14 -12.95 11.60
CA LEU A 38 0.96 -12.55 12.74
C LEU A 38 0.18 -12.49 14.05
N ALA A 39 -1.03 -11.90 14.02
CA ALA A 39 -1.81 -11.59 15.22
C ALA A 39 -3.14 -12.35 15.32
N GLY A 40 -3.48 -13.18 14.33
CA GLY A 40 -4.75 -13.90 14.28
C GLY A 40 -5.94 -12.94 14.36
N PRO A 41 -6.96 -13.25 15.19
CA PRO A 41 -8.07 -12.33 15.48
C PRO A 41 -7.62 -10.95 16.01
N GLY A 42 -6.46 -10.89 16.67
CA GLY A 42 -5.86 -9.65 17.16
C GLY A 42 -5.47 -8.66 16.04
N ALA A 43 -5.42 -9.09 14.78
CA ALA A 43 -5.14 -8.24 13.63
C ALA A 43 -6.11 -7.05 13.51
N ILE A 44 -7.36 -7.18 13.99
CA ILE A 44 -8.31 -6.07 14.04
C ILE A 44 -7.75 -4.91 14.87
N TRP A 45 -7.14 -5.22 16.03
CA TRP A 45 -6.53 -4.20 16.88
C TRP A 45 -5.32 -3.55 16.22
N ALA A 46 -4.57 -4.30 15.42
CA ALA A 46 -3.48 -3.73 14.61
C ALA A 46 -4.02 -2.71 13.60
N TRP A 47 -5.08 -3.05 12.86
CA TRP A 47 -5.72 -2.12 11.92
C TRP A 47 -6.29 -0.87 12.60
N VAL A 48 -6.95 -1.03 13.76
CA VAL A 48 -7.50 0.10 14.53
C VAL A 48 -6.38 1.03 15.01
N LEU A 49 -5.30 0.46 15.56
CA LEU A 49 -4.16 1.24 16.04
C LEU A 49 -3.43 1.95 14.89
N GLY A 50 -3.20 1.24 13.78
CA GLY A 50 -2.61 1.81 12.56
C GLY A 50 -3.46 2.96 12.00
N ALA A 51 -4.77 2.77 11.90
CA ALA A 51 -5.69 3.82 11.47
C ALA A 51 -5.66 5.05 12.38
N ALA A 52 -5.61 4.86 13.70
CA ALA A 52 -5.50 5.97 14.65
C ALA A 52 -4.19 6.76 14.45
N ILE A 53 -3.05 6.06 14.36
CA ILE A 53 -1.73 6.69 14.15
C ILE A 53 -1.72 7.46 12.83
N ILE A 54 -2.09 6.83 11.71
CA ILE A 54 -2.09 7.47 10.39
C ILE A 54 -3.05 8.65 10.33
N THR A 55 -4.20 8.60 11.02
CA THR A 55 -5.15 9.73 11.07
C THR A 55 -4.53 10.96 11.72
N THR A 56 -3.77 10.80 12.82
CA THR A 56 -3.09 11.94 13.46
C THR A 56 -2.07 12.61 12.53
N ILE A 57 -1.34 11.81 11.76
CA ILE A 57 -0.40 12.29 10.74
C ILE A 57 -1.17 12.99 9.61
N ALA A 58 -2.24 12.38 9.10
CA ALA A 58 -3.04 12.92 8.01
C ALA A 58 -3.67 14.28 8.35
N LEU A 59 -4.19 14.45 9.57
CA LEU A 59 -4.75 15.72 10.04
C LEU A 59 -3.66 16.81 10.11
N SER A 60 -2.48 16.47 10.62
CA SER A 60 -1.33 17.40 10.66
C SER A 60 -0.91 17.83 9.25
N TYR A 61 -0.88 16.90 8.29
CA TYR A 61 -0.60 17.20 6.88
C TYR A 61 -1.70 18.01 6.21
N ALA A 62 -2.96 17.81 6.57
CA ALA A 62 -4.07 18.59 6.05
C ALA A 62 -3.98 20.06 6.49
N GLU A 63 -3.63 20.31 7.75
CA GLU A 63 -3.41 21.67 8.28
C GLU A 63 -2.22 22.34 7.61
N LEU A 64 -1.07 21.65 7.55
CA LEU A 64 0.14 22.17 6.90
C LEU A 64 -0.06 22.40 5.39
N GLY A 65 -0.80 21.53 4.72
CA GLY A 65 -1.13 21.66 3.29
C GLY A 65 -2.05 22.83 2.99
N ALA A 66 -2.97 23.15 3.89
CA ALA A 66 -3.80 24.34 3.79
C ALA A 66 -3.02 25.62 4.10
N MET A 67 -2.10 25.58 5.07
CA MET A 67 -1.28 26.73 5.50
C MET A 67 -0.17 27.07 4.50
N PHE A 68 0.49 26.06 3.93
CA PHE A 68 1.62 26.20 3.00
C PHE A 68 1.31 25.53 1.67
N PRO A 69 0.61 26.21 0.74
CA PRO A 69 0.17 25.64 -0.54
C PRO A 69 1.30 25.60 -1.59
N GLU A 70 2.44 25.03 -1.19
CA GLU A 70 3.64 24.88 -1.99
C GLU A 70 3.92 23.41 -2.30
N SER A 71 4.49 23.14 -3.48
CA SER A 71 4.93 21.80 -3.86
C SER A 71 6.12 21.35 -3.01
N GLY A 72 6.09 20.12 -2.50
CA GLY A 72 7.22 19.51 -1.78
C GLY A 72 6.85 18.79 -0.47
N GLY A 73 5.63 18.99 0.04
CA GLY A 73 5.03 18.20 1.12
C GLY A 73 5.99 17.89 2.28
N MET A 74 6.19 16.61 2.55
CA MET A 74 7.04 16.07 3.64
C MET A 74 8.43 16.72 3.73
N VAL A 75 9.09 16.98 2.60
CA VAL A 75 10.45 17.54 2.56
C VAL A 75 10.45 19.02 2.99
N ARG A 76 9.44 19.78 2.55
CA ARG A 76 9.32 21.19 2.91
C ARG A 76 8.81 21.38 4.33
N TYR A 77 7.85 20.57 4.78
CA TYR A 77 7.31 20.68 6.14
C TYR A 77 8.37 20.39 7.21
N SER A 78 9.20 19.38 6.98
CA SER A 78 10.36 19.09 7.84
C SER A 78 11.41 20.18 7.79
N HIS A 79 11.65 20.76 6.61
CA HIS A 79 12.54 21.91 6.47
C HIS A 79 12.05 23.15 7.22
N TYR A 80 10.75 23.48 7.15
CA TYR A 80 10.19 24.65 7.84
C TYR A 80 10.29 24.54 9.36
N SER A 81 10.14 23.33 9.89
CA SER A 81 10.13 23.10 11.34
C SER A 81 11.52 22.88 11.94
N HIS A 82 12.42 22.19 11.23
CA HIS A 82 13.70 21.72 11.79
C HIS A 82 14.93 22.07 10.93
N GLY A 83 14.76 22.84 9.86
CA GLY A 83 15.84 23.34 9.02
C GLY A 83 16.35 22.36 7.95
N SER A 84 17.44 22.75 7.30
CA SER A 84 17.93 22.11 6.06
C SER A 84 18.37 20.66 6.23
N LEU A 85 19.01 20.31 7.35
CA LEU A 85 19.49 18.95 7.58
C LEU A 85 18.34 17.95 7.69
N VAL A 86 17.30 18.29 8.47
CA VAL A 86 16.14 17.40 8.64
C VAL A 86 15.33 17.33 7.34
N GLY A 87 15.17 18.46 6.63
CA GLY A 87 14.59 18.45 5.29
C GLY A 87 15.34 17.55 4.31
N PHE A 88 16.67 17.57 4.33
CA PHE A 88 17.50 16.69 3.50
C PHE A 88 17.31 15.20 3.84
N ILE A 89 17.31 14.85 5.13
CA ILE A 89 17.09 13.47 5.59
C ILE A 89 15.69 12.99 5.18
N ALA A 90 14.66 13.81 5.39
CA ALA A 90 13.29 13.51 4.97
C ALA A 90 13.18 13.34 3.45
N GLY A 91 13.90 14.15 2.67
CA GLY A 91 14.00 14.01 1.22
C GLY A 91 14.54 12.66 0.78
N TRP A 92 15.65 12.21 1.38
CA TRP A 92 16.23 10.90 1.09
C TRP A 92 15.33 9.75 1.54
N ALA A 93 14.75 9.83 2.74
CA ALA A 93 13.83 8.82 3.24
C ALA A 93 12.62 8.68 2.31
N ASN A 94 12.02 9.80 1.90
CA ASN A 94 10.90 9.82 0.96
C ASN A 94 11.29 9.26 -0.42
N TRP A 95 12.47 9.60 -0.93
CA TRP A 95 12.94 9.09 -2.22
C TRP A 95 13.14 7.58 -2.20
N ILE A 96 13.81 7.04 -1.18
CA ILE A 96 14.01 5.59 -1.01
C ILE A 96 12.65 4.89 -0.90
N ALA A 97 11.74 5.44 -0.09
CA ALA A 97 10.40 4.89 0.10
C ALA A 97 9.62 4.84 -1.22
N ILE A 98 9.65 5.89 -2.04
CA ILE A 98 8.92 5.93 -3.32
C ILE A 98 9.54 4.98 -4.36
N VAL A 99 10.88 4.93 -4.44
CA VAL A 99 11.57 4.09 -5.43
C VAL A 99 11.37 2.60 -5.13
N SER A 100 11.22 2.21 -3.86
CA SER A 100 10.94 0.82 -3.49
C SER A 100 9.52 0.35 -3.81
N VAL A 101 8.54 1.26 -3.94
CA VAL A 101 7.14 0.87 -4.25
C VAL A 101 7.03 0.15 -5.59
N ILE A 102 7.75 0.60 -6.62
CA ILE A 102 7.65 0.04 -7.98
C ILE A 102 8.01 -1.46 -8.00
N PRO A 103 9.18 -1.90 -7.50
CA PRO A 103 9.50 -3.33 -7.44
C PRO A 103 8.59 -4.10 -6.47
N VAL A 104 8.16 -3.51 -5.34
CA VAL A 104 7.21 -4.17 -4.41
C VAL A 104 5.89 -4.47 -5.11
N GLU A 105 5.33 -3.53 -5.87
CA GLU A 105 4.08 -3.74 -6.61
C GLU A 105 4.27 -4.71 -7.79
N ALA A 106 5.45 -4.77 -8.40
CA ALA A 106 5.78 -5.77 -9.41
C ALA A 106 5.85 -7.18 -8.81
N GLU A 107 6.52 -7.35 -7.68
CA GLU A 107 6.58 -8.61 -6.93
C GLU A 107 5.19 -9.07 -6.50
N ALA A 108 4.42 -8.17 -5.89
CA ALA A 108 3.03 -8.41 -5.50
C ALA A 108 2.17 -8.87 -6.69
N SER A 109 2.36 -8.25 -7.87
CA SER A 109 1.65 -8.64 -9.09
C SER A 109 1.97 -10.08 -9.51
N VAL A 110 3.25 -10.47 -9.44
CA VAL A 110 3.66 -11.86 -9.73
C VAL A 110 3.16 -12.83 -8.66
N GLN A 111 3.14 -12.42 -7.39
CA GLN A 111 2.61 -13.24 -6.30
C GLN A 111 1.09 -13.46 -6.46
N TYR A 112 0.32 -12.45 -6.88
CA TYR A 112 -1.07 -12.65 -7.27
C TYR A 112 -1.21 -13.56 -8.48
N MET A 113 -0.34 -13.42 -9.48
CA MET A 113 -0.32 -14.29 -10.66
C MET A 113 -0.13 -15.77 -10.27
N ALA A 114 0.61 -16.04 -9.20
CA ALA A 114 0.81 -17.40 -8.69
C ALA A 114 -0.48 -18.06 -8.16
N SER A 115 -1.54 -17.30 -7.89
CA SER A 115 -2.86 -17.84 -7.52
C SER A 115 -3.68 -18.35 -8.72
N TRP A 116 -3.19 -18.17 -9.95
CA TRP A 116 -3.89 -18.60 -11.15
C TRP A 116 -3.94 -20.13 -11.29
N PRO A 117 -4.91 -20.68 -12.06
CA PRO A 117 -5.09 -22.13 -12.16
C PRO A 117 -4.01 -22.86 -12.97
N TRP A 118 -3.07 -22.14 -13.60
CA TRP A 118 -2.06 -22.72 -14.46
C TRP A 118 -0.78 -23.09 -13.70
N ALA A 119 -0.24 -24.28 -13.96
CA ALA A 119 0.96 -24.79 -13.29
C ALA A 119 2.20 -23.88 -13.43
N TRP A 120 2.37 -23.24 -14.60
CA TRP A 120 3.47 -22.30 -14.82
C TRP A 120 3.36 -21.07 -13.91
N ALA A 121 2.14 -20.64 -13.60
CA ALA A 121 1.88 -19.47 -12.78
C ALA A 121 2.09 -19.82 -11.30
N GLN A 122 1.58 -20.96 -10.85
CA GLN A 122 1.80 -21.47 -9.49
C GLN A 122 3.29 -21.68 -9.19
N GLY A 123 4.10 -22.02 -10.19
CA GLY A 123 5.56 -22.13 -10.06
C GLY A 123 6.32 -20.80 -9.90
N LEU A 124 5.64 -19.65 -9.95
CA LEU A 124 6.28 -18.33 -9.79
C LEU A 124 6.57 -17.96 -8.34
N TYR A 125 5.90 -18.61 -7.37
CA TYR A 125 6.07 -18.35 -5.95
C TYR A 125 6.27 -19.67 -5.21
N VAL A 126 7.34 -19.75 -4.41
CA VAL A 126 7.71 -20.96 -3.67
C VAL A 126 7.58 -20.65 -2.20
N GLN A 127 6.86 -21.50 -1.47
CA GLN A 127 6.79 -21.42 -0.02
C GLN A 127 8.11 -21.92 0.57
N ALA A 128 8.85 -21.08 1.29
CA ALA A 128 10.06 -21.53 1.97
C ALA A 128 9.71 -22.26 3.29
N PRO A 129 10.56 -23.19 3.75
CA PRO A 129 10.39 -23.83 5.05
C PRO A 129 10.42 -22.76 6.16
N GLY A 130 9.30 -22.60 6.90
CA GLY A 130 9.15 -21.57 7.93
C GLY A 130 8.07 -20.52 7.66
N GLY A 131 7.31 -20.62 6.57
CA GLY A 131 6.10 -19.82 6.34
C GLY A 131 6.33 -18.45 5.69
N ALA A 132 7.59 -18.11 5.36
CA ALA A 132 7.90 -17.01 4.45
C ALA A 132 8.07 -17.61 3.04
N GLY A 133 7.17 -17.28 2.11
CA GLY A 133 7.37 -17.64 0.71
C GLY A 133 8.16 -16.56 -0.04
N GLU A 134 8.83 -16.96 -1.11
CA GLU A 134 9.63 -16.09 -1.96
C GLU A 134 9.31 -16.35 -3.44
N LEU A 135 9.55 -15.36 -4.29
CA LEU A 135 9.47 -15.56 -5.73
C LEU A 135 10.53 -16.55 -6.21
N SER A 136 10.13 -17.47 -7.08
CA SER A 136 11.08 -18.34 -7.77
C SER A 136 11.95 -17.52 -8.74
N VAL A 137 13.05 -18.09 -9.24
CA VAL A 137 13.88 -17.42 -10.26
C VAL A 137 13.04 -16.97 -11.48
N PRO A 138 12.14 -17.80 -12.05
CA PRO A 138 11.18 -17.33 -13.05
C PRO A 138 10.29 -16.17 -12.58
N GLY A 139 9.78 -16.23 -11.34
CA GLY A 139 8.98 -15.15 -10.75
C GLY A 139 9.74 -13.83 -10.65
N LEU A 140 10.99 -13.86 -10.20
CA LEU A 140 11.87 -12.69 -10.13
C LEU A 140 12.15 -12.09 -11.52
N LEU A 141 12.36 -12.94 -12.54
CA LEU A 141 12.55 -12.48 -13.91
C LEU A 141 11.30 -11.78 -14.45
N ILE A 142 10.11 -12.34 -14.20
CA ILE A 142 8.84 -11.69 -14.59
C ILE A 142 8.66 -10.37 -13.84
N SER A 143 8.95 -10.33 -12.54
CA SER A 143 8.88 -9.10 -11.74
C SER A 143 9.83 -8.02 -12.30
N ALA A 144 11.06 -8.38 -12.64
CA ALA A 144 12.02 -7.46 -13.27
C ALA A 144 11.51 -6.93 -14.63
N VAL A 145 10.88 -7.78 -15.44
CA VAL A 145 10.24 -7.37 -16.69
C VAL A 145 9.07 -6.43 -16.41
N LEU A 146 8.24 -6.71 -15.40
CA LEU A 146 7.13 -5.83 -15.00
C LEU A 146 7.63 -4.45 -14.55
N VAL A 147 8.74 -4.37 -13.81
CA VAL A 147 9.37 -3.08 -13.47
C VAL A 147 9.72 -2.29 -14.72
N LEU A 148 10.29 -2.93 -15.74
CA LEU A 148 10.59 -2.27 -17.03
C LEU A 148 9.30 -1.83 -17.74
N VAL A 149 8.26 -2.66 -17.73
CA VAL A 149 6.95 -2.30 -18.31
C VAL A 149 6.35 -1.09 -17.58
N TYR A 150 6.35 -1.09 -16.24
CA TYR A 150 5.87 0.02 -15.43
C TYR A 150 6.67 1.29 -15.71
N PHE A 151 7.99 1.20 -15.84
CA PHE A 151 8.83 2.33 -16.24
C PHE A 151 8.39 2.93 -17.59
N PHE A 152 8.25 2.11 -18.63
CA PHE A 152 7.86 2.59 -19.96
C PHE A 152 6.44 3.15 -20.00
N LEU A 153 5.50 2.52 -19.29
CA LEU A 153 4.14 3.03 -19.13
C LEU A 153 4.15 4.39 -18.43
N ASN A 154 4.91 4.55 -17.35
CA ASN A 154 5.03 5.84 -16.67
C ASN A 154 5.75 6.88 -17.52
N PHE A 155 6.72 6.49 -18.36
CA PHE A 155 7.46 7.42 -19.20
C PHE A 155 6.59 8.03 -20.32
N TRP A 156 5.80 7.20 -21.02
CA TRP A 156 5.01 7.65 -22.17
C TRP A 156 3.55 8.02 -21.84
N SER A 157 2.97 7.46 -20.78
CA SER A 157 1.52 7.51 -20.54
C SER A 157 1.06 8.65 -19.60
N VAL A 158 1.96 9.48 -19.05
CA VAL A 158 1.62 10.51 -18.03
C VAL A 158 0.41 11.38 -18.41
N LYS A 159 0.31 11.77 -19.69
CA LYS A 159 -0.80 12.63 -20.17
C LYS A 159 -2.15 11.90 -20.24
N LEU A 160 -2.15 10.59 -20.51
CA LEU A 160 -3.36 9.75 -20.53
C LEU A 160 -3.75 9.34 -19.10
N PHE A 161 -2.76 9.01 -18.28
CA PHE A 161 -2.93 8.68 -16.85
C PHE A 161 -3.65 9.79 -16.09
N ALA A 162 -3.25 11.05 -16.29
CA ALA A 162 -3.86 12.21 -15.62
C ALA A 162 -5.38 12.36 -15.89
N ARG A 163 -5.86 11.92 -17.08
CA ARG A 163 -7.29 11.98 -17.44
C ARG A 163 -8.08 10.77 -16.95
N SER A 164 -7.44 9.60 -16.90
CA SER A 164 -8.07 8.33 -16.52
C SER A 164 -8.02 8.04 -15.01
N ASN A 165 -7.26 8.83 -14.25
CA ASN A 165 -6.99 8.57 -12.83
C ASN A 165 -8.25 8.40 -11.99
N THR A 166 -9.28 9.25 -12.19
CA THR A 166 -10.54 9.17 -11.45
C THR A 166 -11.22 7.82 -11.61
N LEU A 167 -11.32 7.30 -12.84
CA LEU A 167 -11.97 6.01 -13.10
C LEU A 167 -11.18 4.86 -12.46
N ILE A 168 -9.86 4.89 -12.59
CA ILE A 168 -8.97 3.88 -12.01
C ILE A 168 -9.08 3.87 -10.48
N THR A 169 -9.10 5.04 -9.83
CA THR A 169 -9.29 5.14 -8.38
C THR A 169 -10.65 4.57 -7.95
N VAL A 170 -11.74 4.93 -8.65
CA VAL A 170 -13.07 4.40 -8.31
C VAL A 170 -13.08 2.88 -8.42
N PHE A 171 -12.52 2.31 -9.49
CA PHE A 171 -12.39 0.87 -9.64
C PHE A 171 -11.57 0.25 -8.49
N LYS A 172 -10.41 0.83 -8.16
CA LYS A 172 -9.55 0.42 -7.05
C LYS A 172 -10.23 0.50 -5.67
N LEU A 173 -11.26 1.32 -5.51
CA LEU A 173 -12.04 1.41 -4.27
C LEU A 173 -13.16 0.38 -4.25
N VAL A 174 -13.94 0.32 -5.34
CA VAL A 174 -15.16 -0.48 -5.42
C VAL A 174 -14.84 -1.96 -5.40
N VAL A 175 -13.82 -2.42 -6.14
CA VAL A 175 -13.52 -3.86 -6.24
C VAL A 175 -13.09 -4.46 -4.89
N PRO A 176 -12.11 -3.90 -4.16
CA PRO A 176 -11.76 -4.40 -2.82
C PRO A 176 -12.93 -4.34 -1.84
N ALA A 177 -13.68 -3.24 -1.81
CA ALA A 177 -14.82 -3.09 -0.91
C ALA A 177 -15.92 -4.13 -1.19
N ALA A 178 -16.29 -4.29 -2.47
CA ALA A 178 -17.27 -5.28 -2.89
C ALA A 178 -16.78 -6.71 -2.60
N THR A 179 -15.49 -6.98 -2.81
CA THR A 179 -14.88 -8.28 -2.48
C THR A 179 -14.97 -8.57 -0.99
N GLY A 180 -14.61 -7.61 -0.13
CA GLY A 180 -14.72 -7.75 1.32
C GLY A 180 -16.16 -8.02 1.78
N VAL A 181 -17.13 -7.25 1.25
CA VAL A 181 -18.56 -7.46 1.54
C VAL A 181 -19.02 -8.85 1.08
N ALA A 182 -18.63 -9.29 -0.12
CA ALA A 182 -19.00 -10.60 -0.66
C ALA A 182 -18.41 -11.76 0.15
N LEU A 183 -17.14 -11.65 0.59
CA LEU A 183 -16.51 -12.65 1.46
C LEU A 183 -17.21 -12.75 2.82
N ILE A 184 -17.56 -11.63 3.43
CA ILE A 184 -18.32 -11.60 4.68
C ILE A 184 -19.71 -12.21 4.47
N ALA A 185 -20.43 -11.82 3.41
CA ALA A 185 -21.77 -12.32 3.15
C ALA A 185 -21.82 -13.82 2.81
N SER A 186 -20.78 -14.35 2.17
CA SER A 186 -20.74 -15.75 1.72
C SER A 186 -20.25 -16.74 2.78
N GLY A 187 -19.45 -16.29 3.76
CA GLY A 187 -18.75 -17.21 4.65
C GLY A 187 -18.27 -16.58 5.95
N PHE A 188 -19.08 -15.73 6.59
CA PHE A 188 -18.76 -15.21 7.92
C PHE A 188 -18.93 -16.28 9.01
N HIS A 189 -17.82 -16.64 9.65
CA HIS A 189 -17.79 -17.60 10.76
C HIS A 189 -17.27 -16.88 12.00
N SER A 190 -18.15 -16.58 12.96
CA SER A 190 -17.78 -15.84 14.18
C SER A 190 -16.83 -16.59 15.09
N GLU A 191 -16.81 -17.91 15.01
CA GLU A 191 -15.89 -18.78 15.76
C GLU A 191 -14.41 -18.50 15.45
N ASN A 192 -14.11 -18.03 14.24
CA ASN A 192 -12.73 -17.68 13.84
C ASN A 192 -12.12 -16.58 14.71
N PHE A 193 -12.91 -15.75 15.39
CA PHE A 193 -12.39 -14.75 16.33
C PHE A 193 -11.90 -15.33 17.66
N SER A 194 -12.22 -16.58 17.94
CA SER A 194 -11.83 -17.30 19.16
C SER A 194 -10.73 -18.33 18.93
N VAL A 195 -10.27 -18.50 17.69
CA VAL A 195 -9.24 -19.47 17.30
C VAL A 195 -7.93 -18.75 17.02
N GLY A 196 -6.86 -19.19 17.67
CA GLY A 196 -5.49 -18.73 17.48
C GLY A 196 -4.89 -19.25 16.17
N ILE A 197 -3.71 -18.72 15.82
CA ILE A 197 -3.03 -19.00 14.54
C ILE A 197 -2.69 -20.50 14.39
N HIS A 198 -2.49 -21.20 15.51
CA HIS A 198 -2.15 -22.62 15.55
C HIS A 198 -3.34 -23.53 15.85
N GLY A 199 -4.57 -23.00 15.81
CA GLY A 199 -5.80 -23.76 16.09
C GLY A 199 -6.14 -23.90 17.57
N ASP A 200 -5.38 -23.25 18.45
CA ASP A 200 -5.61 -23.14 19.88
C ASP A 200 -6.66 -22.04 20.21
N SER A 201 -7.04 -21.89 21.48
CA SER A 201 -7.91 -20.79 21.89
C SER A 201 -7.18 -19.46 21.75
N HIS A 202 -7.79 -18.48 21.09
CA HIS A 202 -7.18 -17.17 20.91
C HIS A 202 -6.96 -16.46 22.25
N VAL A 203 -5.72 -16.05 22.49
CA VAL A 203 -5.33 -15.11 23.54
C VAL A 203 -4.70 -13.91 22.86
N LEU A 204 -5.12 -12.70 23.26
CA LEU A 204 -4.60 -11.47 22.68
C LEU A 204 -3.13 -11.30 23.05
N ASP A 205 -2.24 -11.42 22.05
CA ASP A 205 -0.83 -11.11 22.19
C ASP A 205 -0.54 -9.69 21.67
N LEU A 206 -0.27 -8.77 22.60
CA LEU A 206 0.07 -7.39 22.27
C LEU A 206 1.36 -7.27 21.45
N ALA A 207 2.35 -8.15 21.66
CA ALA A 207 3.60 -8.09 20.91
C ALA A 207 3.36 -8.44 19.44
N ALA A 208 2.54 -9.46 19.19
CA ALA A 208 2.10 -9.83 17.84
C ALA A 208 1.29 -8.72 17.17
N VAL A 209 0.36 -8.08 17.90
CA VAL A 209 -0.42 -6.94 17.40
C VAL A 209 0.49 -5.76 17.01
N LEU A 210 1.43 -5.38 17.87
CA LEU A 210 2.35 -4.26 17.58
C LEU A 210 3.29 -4.58 16.42
N THR A 211 3.71 -5.85 16.29
CA THR A 211 4.51 -6.30 15.15
C THR A 211 3.70 -6.27 13.86
N ALA A 212 2.42 -6.66 13.90
CA ALA A 212 1.52 -6.54 12.75
C ALA A 212 1.36 -5.08 12.31
N VAL A 213 1.19 -4.14 13.24
CA VAL A 213 1.14 -2.69 12.91
C VAL A 213 2.41 -2.22 12.20
N ALA A 214 3.58 -2.74 12.58
CA ALA A 214 4.84 -2.30 12.02
C ALA A 214 5.20 -2.98 10.68
N THR A 215 4.65 -4.16 10.38
CA THR A 215 5.16 -5.05 9.31
C THR A 215 4.12 -5.56 8.32
N ALA A 216 2.83 -5.46 8.64
CA ALA A 216 1.75 -5.95 7.78
C ALA A 216 1.17 -4.87 6.85
N GLY A 217 1.84 -3.72 6.70
CA GLY A 217 1.39 -2.63 5.84
C GLY A 217 1.03 -1.37 6.60
#